data_AF-A0A419SAE0-F1
#
_entry.id   AF-A0A419SAE0-F1
#
_cell.length_a   1.000
_cell.length_b   1.000
_cell.length_c   1.000
_cell.angle_alpha   90.00
_cell.angle_beta   90.00
_cell.angle_gamma   90.00
#
_symmetry.space_group_name_H-M   'P 1'
#
loop_
_entity.id
_entity.type
_entity.pdbx_description
1 polymer ?
#
loop_
_entity_poly.entity_id
_entity_poly.type
_entity_poly.pdbx_seq_one_letter_code
_entity_poly.pdbx_strand_id
1 'polypeptide(L)' 'MKVDARELVFIRDNAPKNFAALISDTTGVPRSTVNNELSRIKRSYNEEVIKEARRLLKVIKGIAYEAGSQG' A
#
# COMPACT_ATOMS: atom_id res chain seq x y z
N MET A 1 6.13 -11.02 -0.57
CA MET A 1 6.72 -9.99 0.31
C MET A 1 6.02 -9.97 1.67
N LYS A 2 6.75 -9.71 2.78
CA LYS A 2 6.17 -9.49 4.11
C LYS A 2 5.89 -7.99 4.29
N VAL A 3 4.69 -7.67 4.77
CA VAL A 3 4.26 -6.32 5.13
C VAL A 3 3.77 -6.39 6.57
N ASP A 4 4.27 -5.51 7.42
CA ASP A 4 3.83 -5.48 8.81
C ASP A 4 2.43 -4.84 8.92
N ALA A 5 1.72 -5.13 10.01
CA ALA A 5 0.35 -4.63 10.19
C ALA A 5 0.29 -3.09 10.32
N ARG A 6 1.32 -2.46 10.88
CA ARG A 6 1.41 -1.00 11.05
C ARG A 6 1.62 -0.31 9.71
N GLU A 7 2.38 -0.90 8.80
CA GLU A 7 2.56 -0.40 7.44
C GLU A 7 1.23 -0.38 6.69
N LEU A 8 0.42 -1.43 6.81
CA LEU A 8 -0.90 -1.47 6.20
C LEU A 8 -1.85 -0.41 6.76
N VAL A 9 -1.85 -0.23 8.07
CA VAL A 9 -2.62 0.83 8.72
C VAL A 9 -2.13 2.19 8.24
N PHE A 10 -0.81 2.42 8.19
CA PHE A 10 -0.22 3.64 7.68
C PHE A 10 -0.64 3.92 6.23
N ILE A 11 -0.60 2.91 5.35
CA ILE A 11 -1.02 3.05 3.96
C ILE A 11 -2.50 3.44 3.92
N ARG A 12 -3.35 2.73 4.66
CA ARG A 12 -4.80 2.98 4.67
C ARG A 12 -5.15 4.38 5.18
N ASP A 13 -4.49 4.84 6.24
CA ASP A 13 -4.82 6.10 6.89
C ASP A 13 -4.32 7.32 6.08
N ASN A 14 -3.31 7.13 5.23
CA ASN A 14 -2.75 8.19 4.38
C ASN A 14 -3.16 8.11 2.90
N ALA A 15 -3.73 6.99 2.47
CA ALA A 15 -4.15 6.80 1.08
C ALA A 15 -5.32 7.72 0.69
N PRO A 16 -5.29 8.35 -0.50
CA PRO A 16 -6.44 9.06 -1.03
C PRO A 16 -7.62 8.11 -1.35
N LYS A 17 -8.84 8.63 -1.46
CA LYS A 17 -10.06 7.81 -1.72
C LYS A 17 -9.98 6.98 -3.02
N ASN A 18 -9.24 7.45 -4.03
CA ASN A 18 -9.06 6.78 -5.32
C ASN A 18 -7.77 5.94 -5.40
N PHE A 19 -7.09 5.67 -4.28
CA PHE A 19 -5.77 5.05 -4.28
C PHE A 19 -5.72 3.67 -4.96
N ALA A 20 -6.72 2.83 -4.72
CA ALA A 20 -6.80 1.53 -5.37
C ALA A 20 -7.01 1.61 -6.89
N ALA A 21 -7.63 2.68 -7.39
CA ALA A 21 -7.75 2.92 -8.83
C ALA A 21 -6.38 3.31 -9.41
N LEU A 22 -5.66 4.21 -8.75
CA LEU A 22 -4.32 4.63 -9.19
C LEU A 22 -3.35 3.45 -9.30
N ILE A 23 -3.32 2.56 -8.28
CA ILE A 23 -2.49 1.36 -8.31
C ILE A 23 -2.93 0.41 -9.43
N SER A 24 -4.24 0.25 -9.63
CA SER A 24 -4.79 -0.61 -10.70
C SER A 24 -4.37 -0.10 -12.07
N ASP A 25 -4.42 1.21 -12.29
CA ASP A 25 -4.07 1.84 -13.57
C ASP A 25 -2.56 1.71 -13.87
N THR A 26 -1.71 1.73 -12.85
CA THR A 26 -0.25 1.63 -13.00
C THR A 26 0.27 0.19 -13.06
N THR A 27 -0.36 -0.75 -12.35
CA THR A 27 0.11 -2.15 -12.26
C THR A 27 -0.68 -3.10 -13.16
N GLY A 28 -1.85 -2.70 -13.66
CA GLY A 28 -2.78 -3.60 -14.35
C GLY A 28 -3.49 -4.60 -13.41
N VAL A 29 -3.19 -4.60 -12.10
CA VAL A 29 -3.83 -5.47 -11.13
C VAL A 29 -5.27 -5.01 -10.88
N PRO A 30 -6.29 -5.90 -10.94
CA PRO A 30 -7.67 -5.50 -10.73
C PRO A 30 -7.89 -4.77 -9.40
N ARG A 31 -8.67 -3.68 -9.43
CA ARG A 31 -8.98 -2.87 -8.24
C ARG A 31 -9.52 -3.67 -7.06
N SER A 32 -10.30 -4.73 -7.31
CA SER A 32 -10.77 -5.65 -6.26
C SER A 32 -9.63 -6.37 -5.55
N THR A 33 -8.63 -6.83 -6.31
CA THR A 33 -7.40 -7.43 -5.79
C THR A 33 -6.60 -6.41 -5.01
N VAL A 34 -6.40 -5.20 -5.55
CA VAL A 34 -5.70 -4.10 -4.84
C VAL A 34 -6.38 -3.79 -3.51
N ASN A 35 -7.70 -3.61 -3.49
CA ASN A 35 -8.45 -3.38 -2.25
C ASN A 35 -8.25 -4.52 -1.24
N ASN A 36 -8.27 -5.77 -1.70
CA ASN A 36 -8.05 -6.92 -0.84
C ASN A 36 -6.62 -6.98 -0.28
N GLU A 37 -5.61 -6.58 -1.06
CA GLU A 37 -4.23 -6.47 -0.60
C GLU A 37 -4.06 -5.38 0.47
N LEU A 38 -4.74 -4.24 0.32
CA LEU A 38 -4.62 -3.10 1.23
C LEU A 38 -5.54 -3.15 2.45
N SER A 39 -6.55 -4.03 2.47
CA SER A 39 -7.57 -4.05 3.53
C SER A 39 -7.39 -5.18 4.56
N ARG A 40 -6.58 -6.20 4.26
CA ARG A 40 -6.47 -7.41 5.11
C ARG A 40 -5.03 -7.71 5.49
N ILE A 41 -4.82 -8.10 6.74
CA ILE A 41 -3.54 -8.65 7.18
C ILE A 41 -3.40 -10.07 6.62
N LYS A 42 -2.37 -10.29 5.81
CA LYS A 42 -2.06 -11.56 5.13
C LYS A 42 -0.64 -12.01 5.45
N ARG A 43 -0.39 -13.32 5.29
CA ARG A 43 0.97 -13.90 5.41
C ARG A 43 1.86 -13.54 4.21
N SER A 44 1.25 -13.32 3.05
CA SER A 44 1.93 -12.91 1.83
C SER A 44 1.05 -11.91 1.08
N TYR A 45 1.69 -10.89 0.54
CA TYR A 45 1.06 -9.85 -0.26
C TYR A 45 1.56 -9.91 -1.70
N ASN A 46 0.73 -9.42 -2.61
CA ASN A 46 1.16 -9.11 -3.97
C ASN A 46 2.21 -7.98 -3.91
N GLU A 47 3.43 -8.33 -4.31
CA GLU A 47 4.58 -7.42 -4.20
C GLU A 47 4.43 -6.17 -5.06
N GLU A 48 3.84 -6.28 -6.25
CA GLU A 48 3.62 -5.14 -7.15
C GLU A 48 2.67 -4.13 -6.53
N VAL A 49 1.57 -4.60 -5.94
CA VAL A 49 0.59 -3.74 -5.27
C VAL A 49 1.23 -2.96 -4.11
N ILE A 50 2.02 -3.64 -3.27
CA ILE A 50 2.63 -3.00 -2.10
C ILE A 50 3.74 -2.03 -2.51
N LYS A 51 4.61 -2.42 -3.46
CA LYS A 51 5.65 -1.52 -3.98
C LYS A 51 5.04 -0.26 -4.59
N GLU A 52 3.97 -0.43 -5.37
CA GLU A 52 3.30 0.71 -5.99
C GLU A 52 2.55 1.57 -4.98
N ALA A 53 1.92 0.96 -3.96
CA ALA A 53 1.32 1.71 -2.86
C ALA A 53 2.36 2.59 -2.14
N ARG A 54 3.55 2.05 -1.82
CA ARG A 54 4.65 2.84 -1.22
C ARG A 54 5.09 3.98 -2.13
N ARG A 55 5.27 3.70 -3.43
CA ARG A 55 5.69 4.68 -4.44
C ARG A 55 4.67 5.81 -4.53
N LEU A 56 3.39 5.49 -4.66
CA LEU A 56 2.32 6.49 -4.80
C LEU A 56 2.11 7.30 -3.53
N LEU A 57 2.23 6.73 -2.33
CA LEU A 57 2.20 7.52 -1.09
C LEU A 57 3.34 8.54 -1.04
N LYS A 58 4.56 8.11 -1.41
CA LYS A 58 5.71 9.01 -1.46
C LYS A 58 5.53 10.12 -2.49
N VAL A 59 4.99 9.81 -3.67
CA VAL A 59 4.77 10.79 -4.74
C VAL A 59 3.62 11.76 -4.43
N ILE A 60 2.50 11.27 -3.92
CA ILE A 60 1.28 12.07 -3.71
C ILE A 60 1.35 12.87 -2.41
N LYS A 61 1.90 12.27 -1.34
CA LYS A 61 1.88 12.84 0.01
C LYS A 61 3.26 13.26 0.52
N GLY A 62 4.34 12.86 -0.15
CA GLY A 62 5.70 13.12 0.32
C GLY A 62 6.08 12.30 1.56
N ILE A 63 5.31 11.27 1.91
CA ILE A 63 5.52 10.45 3.12
C ILE A 63 5.96 9.03 2.74
N ALA A 64 6.73 8.40 3.62
CA ALA A 64 7.10 7.00 3.50
C ALA A 64 6.91 6.31 4.86
N TYR A 65 6.56 5.03 4.82
CA TYR A 65 6.57 4.21 6.03
C TYR A 65 8.01 3.84 6.35
N GLU A 66 8.54 4.40 7.44
CA GLU A 66 9.84 4.07 8.00
C GLU A 66 9.65 2.91 9.00
N ALA A 67 9.97 1.69 8.57
CA ALA A 67 9.94 0.50 9.43
C ALA A 67 11.12 0.56 10.42
N GLY A 68 11.06 1.46 11.39
CA GLY A 68 12.12 1.63 12.39
C GLY A 68 12.37 3.07 12.81
N SER A 69 11.57 3.56 13.76
CA SER A 69 12.05 4.49 14.80
C SER A 69 11.15 4.36 16.03
N GLN A 70 11.28 3.22 16.71
CA GLN A 70 11.17 3.19 18.17
C GLN A 70 12.45 2.49 18.64
N GLY A 71 13.33 3.29 19.25
CA GLY A 71 14.47 2.79 20.02
C GLY A 71 14.04 2.19 21.35
#